data_AF-A0A482X605-F1
#
_entry.id   AF-A0A482X605-F1
#
_cell.length_a   1.000
_cell.length_b   1.000
_cell.length_c   1.000
_cell.angle_alpha   90.00
_cell.angle_beta   90.00
_cell.angle_gamma   90.00
#
_symmetry.space_group_name_H-M   'P 1'
#
loop_
_entity.id
_entity.type
_entity.pdbx_description
1 polymer ?
#
loop_
_entity_poly.entity_id
_entity_poly.type
_entity_poly.pdbx_seq_one_letter_code
_entity_poly.pdbx_strand_id
1 'polypeptide(L)'
;IQSQYSTFCRYLGRKRLQEAEESTVPGSQYLVYPNYSYWTLGYMLSKSGAKKLMEANPLDNLLPVDEFLPILYDKHPDENWKSFFPKRDLLALSAEPLIIYPTRYLHEEGYVSDTEDSLPISPTPRDDL
;
A
#
# COMPACT_ATOMS: atom_id res chain seq x y z
N ILE A 1 -18.66 6.83 -18.57
CA ILE A 1 -17.47 7.29 -17.82
C ILE A 1 -17.61 7.08 -16.30
N GLN A 2 -18.77 7.32 -15.67
CA GLN A 2 -18.97 7.14 -14.22
C GLN A 2 -18.93 5.68 -13.69
N SER A 3 -19.22 4.67 -14.50
CA SER A 3 -19.39 3.29 -14.01
C SER A 3 -18.07 2.58 -13.64
N GLN A 4 -17.00 2.78 -14.42
CA GLN A 4 -15.73 2.05 -14.23
C GLN A 4 -14.88 2.56 -13.07
N TYR A 5 -15.12 3.79 -12.60
CA TYR A 5 -14.45 4.37 -11.44
C TYR A 5 -15.29 4.26 -10.16
N SER A 6 -16.34 3.43 -10.13
CA SER A 6 -17.07 3.20 -8.88
C SER A 6 -16.27 2.36 -7.87
N THR A 7 -15.27 1.61 -8.36
CA THR A 7 -14.52 0.60 -7.61
C THR A 7 -13.03 0.89 -7.71
N PHE A 8 -12.49 1.77 -6.87
CA PHE A 8 -11.05 2.00 -6.80
C PHE A 8 -10.53 2.34 -5.39
N CYS A 9 -9.25 2.08 -5.19
CA CYS A 9 -8.39 2.70 -4.18
C CYS A 9 -7.46 3.69 -4.89
N ARG A 10 -7.32 4.91 -4.38
CA ARG A 10 -6.43 5.94 -4.96
C ARG A 10 -5.36 6.35 -3.98
N TYR A 11 -4.10 6.12 -4.33
CA TYR A 11 -2.96 6.67 -3.62
C TYR A 11 -2.84 8.17 -3.86
N LEU A 12 -2.71 8.91 -2.77
CA LEU A 12 -2.38 10.34 -2.75
C LEU A 12 -0.93 10.57 -2.34
N GLY A 13 -0.36 9.65 -1.56
CA GLY A 13 1.05 9.63 -1.19
C GLY A 13 1.53 8.19 -0.95
N ARG A 14 2.71 7.85 -1.49
CA ARG A 14 3.38 6.55 -1.32
C ARG A 14 4.86 6.61 -1.69
N LYS A 15 5.64 5.62 -1.27
CA LYS A 15 7.02 5.39 -1.68
C LYS A 15 7.09 4.41 -2.84
N ARG A 16 7.44 4.90 -4.02
CA ARG A 16 7.69 4.08 -5.20
C ARG A 16 9.00 3.31 -5.01
N LEU A 17 8.99 2.01 -5.28
CA LEU A 17 10.17 1.14 -5.11
C LEU A 17 10.80 0.72 -6.42
N GLN A 18 10.00 0.67 -7.48
CA GLN A 18 10.47 0.33 -8.82
C GLN A 18 10.71 1.61 -9.61
N GLU A 19 11.83 1.68 -10.31
CA GLU A 19 12.07 2.68 -11.37
C GLU A 19 11.25 2.40 -12.63
N ALA A 20 10.54 1.25 -12.67
CA ALA A 20 9.68 0.89 -13.79
C ALA A 20 8.56 1.92 -13.97
N GLU A 21 8.44 2.42 -15.20
CA GLU A 21 7.38 3.37 -15.55
C GLU A 21 5.99 2.78 -15.26
N GLU A 22 5.14 3.61 -14.66
CA GLU A 22 3.74 3.28 -14.43
C GLU A 22 2.90 3.81 -15.58
N SER A 23 2.00 2.96 -16.10
CA SER A 23 1.17 3.34 -17.23
C SER A 23 0.12 4.37 -16.82
N THR A 24 -0.07 5.39 -17.66
CA THR A 24 -1.11 6.41 -17.46
C THR A 24 -2.51 5.83 -17.65
N VAL A 25 -3.48 6.40 -16.93
CA VAL A 25 -4.89 6.04 -17.08
C VAL A 25 -5.45 6.73 -18.33
N PRO A 26 -6.04 6.01 -19.29
CA PRO A 26 -6.62 6.61 -20.49
C PRO A 26 -7.63 7.73 -20.16
N GLY A 27 -7.42 8.90 -20.77
CA GLY A 27 -8.26 10.08 -20.53
C GLY A 27 -7.96 10.85 -19.25
N SER A 28 -6.90 10.50 -18.51
CA SER A 28 -6.41 11.26 -17.37
C SER A 28 -4.98 11.77 -17.61
N GLN A 29 -4.72 12.99 -17.14
CA GLN A 29 -3.37 13.56 -17.11
C GLN A 29 -2.70 13.41 -15.74
N TYR A 30 -3.46 12.98 -14.72
CA TYR A 30 -3.03 13.03 -13.31
C TYR A 30 -3.11 11.68 -12.61
N LEU A 31 -3.27 10.60 -13.38
CA LEU A 31 -3.46 9.26 -12.83
C LEU A 31 -2.66 8.23 -13.58
N VAL A 32 -2.10 7.32 -12.80
CA VAL A 32 -1.37 6.14 -13.26
C VAL A 32 -1.89 4.88 -12.57
N TYR A 33 -1.65 3.73 -13.17
CA TYR A 33 -1.81 2.43 -12.52
C TYR A 33 -0.54 2.12 -11.71
N PRO A 34 -0.61 2.09 -10.37
CA PRO A 34 0.57 1.94 -9.55
C PRO A 34 1.16 0.53 -9.66
N ASN A 35 2.49 0.46 -9.64
CA ASN A 35 3.24 -0.76 -9.35
C ASN A 35 3.41 -0.90 -7.83
N TYR A 36 4.09 -1.97 -7.41
CA TYR A 36 4.44 -2.21 -6.01
C TYR A 36 5.14 -1.01 -5.36
N SER A 37 4.72 -0.68 -4.14
CA SER A 37 5.17 0.51 -3.41
C SER A 37 4.98 0.33 -1.92
N TYR A 38 5.88 0.92 -1.14
CA TYR A 38 5.72 1.04 0.31
C TYR A 38 5.00 2.32 0.69
N TRP A 39 4.63 2.40 1.97
CA TRP A 39 4.08 3.58 2.62
C TRP A 39 2.72 3.97 2.03
N THR A 40 1.66 3.69 2.75
CA THR A 40 0.31 4.14 2.39
C THR A 40 0.02 5.51 3.04
N LEU A 41 0.84 6.52 2.70
CA LEU A 41 0.84 7.83 3.37
C LEU A 41 -0.51 8.55 3.32
N GLY A 42 -1.24 8.37 2.22
CA GLY A 42 -2.59 8.85 2.10
C GLY A 42 -3.31 8.22 0.93
N TYR A 43 -4.59 7.93 1.11
CA TYR A 43 -5.41 7.28 0.11
C TYR A 43 -6.88 7.70 0.20
N MET A 44 -7.60 7.50 -0.89
CA MET A 44 -9.06 7.55 -0.93
C MET A 44 -9.60 6.17 -1.29
N LEU A 45 -10.66 5.75 -0.60
CA LEU A 45 -11.27 4.45 -0.78
C LEU A 45 -12.75 4.59 -1.14
N SER A 46 -13.13 4.01 -2.28
CA SER A 46 -14.53 3.88 -2.66
C SER A 46 -15.24 2.82 -1.81
N LYS A 47 -16.58 2.92 -1.66
CA LYS A 47 -17.38 1.92 -0.93
C LYS A 47 -17.20 0.50 -1.47
N SER A 48 -17.20 0.32 -2.79
CA SER A 48 -17.00 -1.01 -3.38
C SER A 48 -15.55 -1.48 -3.27
N GLY A 49 -14.57 -0.57 -3.32
CA GLY A 49 -13.18 -0.88 -2.98
C GLY A 49 -13.07 -1.43 -1.55
N ALA A 50 -13.65 -0.73 -0.57
CA ALA A 50 -13.70 -1.20 0.82
C ALA A 50 -14.35 -2.58 0.95
N LYS A 51 -15.44 -2.83 0.21
CA LYS A 51 -16.10 -4.15 0.19
C LYS A 51 -15.15 -5.25 -0.32
N LYS A 52 -14.38 -5.00 -1.38
CA LYS A 52 -13.37 -5.94 -1.89
C LYS A 52 -12.29 -6.24 -0.87
N LEU A 53 -11.82 -5.22 -0.12
CA LEU A 53 -10.86 -5.43 0.96
C LEU A 53 -11.42 -6.35 2.04
N MET A 54 -12.69 -6.17 2.44
CA MET A 54 -13.34 -7.03 3.44
C MET A 54 -13.60 -8.45 2.94
N GLU A 55 -13.95 -8.62 1.67
CA GLU A 55 -14.15 -9.94 1.03
C GLU A 55 -12.87 -10.78 0.98
N ALA A 56 -11.69 -10.16 1.13
CA ALA A 56 -10.41 -10.85 1.21
C ALA A 56 -10.09 -11.40 2.62
N ASN A 57 -11.00 -11.25 3.59
CA ASN A 57 -10.84 -11.70 4.98
C ASN A 57 -9.47 -11.35 5.59
N PRO A 58 -9.11 -10.05 5.68
CA PRO A 58 -7.76 -9.62 6.06
C PRO A 58 -7.33 -10.06 7.46
N LEU A 59 -8.26 -10.48 8.32
CA LEU A 59 -7.97 -10.94 9.67
C LEU A 59 -7.47 -12.39 9.72
N ASP A 60 -7.73 -13.19 8.68
CA ASP A 60 -7.24 -14.58 8.61
C ASP A 60 -5.74 -14.63 8.32
N ASN A 61 -5.22 -13.62 7.61
CA ASN A 61 -3.81 -13.48 7.24
C ASN A 61 -3.40 -12.00 7.39
N LEU A 62 -3.10 -11.57 8.62
CA LEU A 62 -2.83 -10.17 8.91
C LEU A 62 -1.53 -9.71 8.24
N LEU A 63 -1.65 -8.72 7.35
CA LEU A 63 -0.52 -8.07 6.68
C LEU A 63 -0.55 -6.56 6.89
N PRO A 64 0.63 -5.89 6.88
CA PRO A 64 0.69 -4.45 6.75
C PRO A 64 -0.08 -3.95 5.53
N VAL A 65 -0.70 -2.77 5.63
CA VAL A 65 -1.59 -2.25 4.58
C VAL A 65 -0.88 -2.02 3.26
N ASP A 66 0.39 -1.64 3.29
CA ASP A 66 1.22 -1.42 2.11
C ASP A 66 1.72 -2.72 1.47
N GLU A 67 1.50 -3.87 2.10
CA GLU A 67 1.70 -5.20 1.50
C GLU A 67 0.38 -5.80 1.03
N PHE A 68 -0.67 -5.63 1.84
CA PHE A 68 -2.00 -6.12 1.54
C PHE A 68 -2.61 -5.49 0.29
N LEU A 69 -2.50 -4.16 0.12
CA LEU A 69 -3.06 -3.49 -1.04
C LEU A 69 -2.41 -3.98 -2.36
N PRO A 70 -1.07 -3.98 -2.52
CA PRO A 70 -0.44 -4.53 -3.73
C PRO A 70 -0.75 -5.97 -4.03
N ILE A 71 -1.00 -6.79 -3.01
CA ILE A 71 -1.50 -8.15 -3.25
C ILE A 71 -2.85 -8.08 -3.94
N LEU A 72 -3.80 -7.29 -3.42
CA LEU A 72 -5.17 -7.27 -3.94
C LEU A 72 -5.33 -6.59 -5.31
N TYR A 73 -4.39 -5.73 -5.73
CA TYR A 73 -4.34 -5.22 -7.11
C TYR A 73 -3.30 -5.94 -7.99
N ASP A 74 -2.83 -7.10 -7.54
CA ASP A 74 -1.97 -8.05 -8.27
C ASP A 74 -0.62 -7.47 -8.75
N LYS A 75 0.04 -6.69 -7.88
CA LYS A 75 1.37 -6.11 -8.14
C LYS A 75 2.42 -6.47 -7.10
N HIS A 76 2.05 -7.17 -6.02
CA HIS A 76 3.01 -7.63 -5.02
C HIS A 76 4.04 -8.62 -5.62
N PRO A 77 5.34 -8.49 -5.30
CA PRO A 77 6.39 -9.31 -5.89
C PRO A 77 6.45 -10.74 -5.32
N ASP A 78 6.07 -10.94 -4.07
CA ASP A 78 6.11 -12.26 -3.43
C ASP A 78 4.88 -13.11 -3.80
N GLU A 79 5.10 -14.21 -4.52
CA GLU A 79 4.06 -15.17 -4.92
C GLU A 79 3.51 -15.99 -3.75
N ASN A 80 4.33 -16.29 -2.74
CA ASN A 80 3.87 -17.04 -1.58
C ASN A 80 2.85 -16.21 -0.81
N TRP A 81 3.09 -14.91 -0.65
CA TRP A 81 2.15 -14.02 0.04
C TRP A 81 0.85 -13.86 -0.76
N LYS A 82 0.95 -13.69 -2.08
CA LYS A 82 -0.22 -13.65 -2.96
C LYS A 82 -1.06 -14.93 -2.92
N SER A 83 -0.46 -16.08 -2.64
CA SER A 83 -1.17 -17.37 -2.60
C SER A 83 -2.28 -17.40 -1.52
N PHE A 84 -2.15 -16.63 -0.44
CA PHE A 84 -3.15 -16.49 0.61
C PHE A 84 -4.35 -15.62 0.20
N PHE A 85 -4.23 -14.86 -0.89
CA PHE A 85 -5.26 -13.93 -1.39
C PHE A 85 -5.51 -14.18 -2.89
N PRO A 86 -6.33 -15.19 -3.23
CA PRO A 86 -6.52 -15.60 -4.63
C PRO A 86 -7.38 -14.60 -5.45
N LYS A 87 -8.27 -13.84 -4.80
CA LYS A 87 -9.08 -12.82 -5.46
C LYS A 87 -8.35 -11.48 -5.43
N ARG A 88 -7.76 -11.09 -6.56
CA ARG A 88 -6.94 -9.88 -6.73
C ARG A 88 -7.52 -8.94 -7.78
N ASP A 89 -8.78 -8.54 -7.59
CA ASP A 89 -9.55 -7.73 -8.53
C ASP A 89 -9.72 -6.26 -8.07
N LEU A 90 -8.90 -5.80 -7.11
CA LEU A 90 -8.93 -4.40 -6.68
C LEU A 90 -8.31 -3.53 -7.78
N LEU A 91 -9.04 -2.51 -8.23
CA LEU A 91 -8.47 -1.49 -9.09
C LEU A 91 -7.76 -0.44 -8.22
N ALA A 92 -6.45 -0.33 -8.38
CA ALA A 92 -5.65 0.72 -7.76
C ALA A 92 -5.28 1.80 -8.78
N LEU A 93 -5.32 3.05 -8.33
CA LEU A 93 -4.87 4.24 -9.07
C LEU A 93 -3.92 5.03 -8.18
N SER A 94 -3.00 5.79 -8.75
CA SER A 94 -2.16 6.73 -8.02
C SER A 94 -2.25 8.10 -8.66
N ALA A 95 -2.24 9.15 -7.84
CA ALA A 95 -2.01 10.51 -8.33
C ALA A 95 -0.60 10.62 -8.94
N GLU A 96 -0.50 11.37 -10.04
CA GLU A 96 0.74 11.74 -10.70
C GLU A 96 0.66 13.24 -11.07
N PRO A 97 1.44 14.13 -10.43
CA PRO A 97 2.34 13.88 -9.31
C PRO A 97 1.58 13.49 -8.02
N LEU A 98 2.29 12.96 -7.02
CA LEU A 98 1.70 12.69 -5.70
C LEU A 98 1.25 14.02 -5.04
N ILE A 99 0.25 13.93 -4.17
CA ILE A 99 -0.35 15.07 -3.47
C ILE A 99 0.17 15.16 -2.03
N ILE A 100 0.42 14.02 -1.40
CA ILE A 100 0.86 13.91 0.00
C ILE A 100 2.29 13.37 0.01
N TYR A 101 3.14 14.07 0.75
CA TYR A 101 4.54 13.72 0.97
C TYR A 101 4.85 13.80 2.47
N PRO A 102 5.77 12.98 2.99
CA PRO A 102 6.24 13.16 4.34
C PRO A 102 6.98 14.49 4.46
N THR A 103 6.97 15.09 5.65
CA THR A 103 7.77 16.28 5.93
C THR A 103 9.26 15.98 5.98
N ARG A 104 9.62 14.74 6.34
CA ARG A 104 10.99 14.21 6.37
C ARG A 104 11.01 12.75 5.94
N TYR A 105 11.96 12.38 5.09
CA TYR A 105 12.21 10.99 4.70
C TYR A 105 13.18 10.30 5.67
N LEU A 106 13.22 8.95 5.61
CA LEU A 106 14.19 8.15 6.34
C LEU A 106 15.62 8.64 6.04
N HIS A 107 16.43 8.80 7.08
CA HIS A 107 17.80 9.35 7.06
C HIS A 107 17.92 10.86 6.81
N GLU A 108 16.82 11.62 6.70
CA GLU A 108 16.90 13.08 6.69
C GLU A 108 17.11 13.63 8.11
N GLU A 109 17.79 14.77 8.19
CA GLU A 109 18.05 15.44 9.48
C GLU A 109 16.73 15.77 10.18
N GLY A 110 16.62 15.33 11.43
CA GLY A 110 15.41 15.49 12.24
C GLY A 110 14.28 14.52 11.91
N TYR A 111 14.50 13.49 11.06
CA TYR A 111 13.54 12.39 10.96
C TYR A 111 13.32 11.74 12.34
N VAL A 112 12.07 11.49 12.69
CA VAL A 112 11.66 10.83 13.93
C VAL A 112 10.70 9.71 13.56
N SER A 113 10.94 8.52 14.09
CA SER A 113 10.09 7.35 13.89
C SER A 113 9.90 6.61 15.21
N ASP A 114 8.70 6.10 15.42
CA ASP A 114 8.34 5.20 16.53
C ASP A 114 8.39 3.72 16.11
N THR A 115 8.58 3.43 14.81
CA THR A 115 8.63 2.07 14.26
C THR A 115 10.00 1.64 13.76
N GLU A 116 10.91 2.58 13.47
CA GLU A 116 12.29 2.29 13.02
C GLU A 116 13.24 2.22 14.22
N ASP A 117 14.39 1.53 14.05
CA ASP A 117 15.49 1.44 15.03
C ASP A 117 15.11 0.87 16.42
N SER A 118 14.08 0.03 16.49
CA SER A 118 13.72 -0.68 17.72
C SER A 118 14.82 -1.66 18.15
N LEU A 119 15.15 -1.66 19.45
CA LEU A 119 16.14 -2.59 20.00
C LEU A 119 15.62 -4.04 19.89
N PRO A 120 16.45 -4.99 19.42
CA PRO A 120 16.09 -6.40 19.46
C PRO A 120 15.77 -6.81 20.91
N ILE A 121 14.60 -7.39 21.13
CA ILE A 121 14.27 -8.04 22.40
C ILE A 121 15.05 -9.34 22.50
N SER A 122 15.88 -9.47 23.55
CA SER A 122 16.52 -10.74 23.87
C SER A 122 15.45 -11.78 24.21
N PRO A 123 15.52 -13.01 23.67
CA PRO A 123 14.55 -14.06 23.96
C PRO A 123 14.65 -14.63 25.38
N THR A 124 15.66 -14.23 26.17
CA THR A 124 15.72 -14.59 27.58
C THR A 124 14.60 -13.88 28.35
N PRO A 125 13.75 -14.63 29.07
CA PRO A 125 12.77 -14.05 29.98
C PRO A 125 13.47 -13.07 30.94
N ARG A 126 12.79 -11.98 31.25
CA ARG A 126 13.20 -11.10 32.34
C ARG A 126 13.06 -11.88 33.64
N ASP A 127 14.17 -12.12 34.34
CA ASP A 127 14.21 -12.86 35.62
C ASP A 127 13.51 -12.11 36.77
N ASP A 128 13.02 -10.89 36.55
CA ASP A 128 12.40 -10.01 37.54
C ASP A 128 10.87 -9.83 37.40
N LEU A 129 10.18 -10.75 36.71
CA LEU A 129 8.71 -10.86 36.70
C LEU A 129 8.24 -12.20 37.28
#